data_AF-A0AA51MQK1-F1
#
_entry.id   AF-A0AA51MQK1-F1
#
_cell.length_a   1.000
_cell.length_b   1.000
_cell.length_c   1.000
_cell.angle_alpha   90.00
_cell.angle_beta   90.00
_cell.angle_gamma   90.00
#
_symmetry.space_group_name_H-M   'P 1'
#
loop_
_entity.id
_entity.type
_entity.pdbx_description
1 polymer ?
#
loop_
_entity_poly.entity_id
_entity_poly.type
_entity_poly.pdbx_seq_one_letter_code
_entity_poly.pdbx_strand_id
1 'polypeptide(L)'
;MKNYWFATLLLLAGCEDKNLAQVIPNNPPLLNQHMQENTSVYPHNSVQLAVDQGIKAITAPIQQDLLAIMGTDLQSVDTNFNGQRITFQYQAWKIQKPSVCSHAQQNAMQFSECTQAAKQLFQSMCGQLQQEKQHIHPRNQQLQRMYCQAAVDFKPTIAQISRSEPQGDDKLQSLRKNCNDLIFKAKISEDAKDEQARDQVCQAYKKAANLN
;
A
#
# COMPACT_ATOMS: atom_id res chain seq x y z
N MET A 1 -18.83 30.69 -47.43
CA MET A 1 -19.45 29.70 -48.35
C MET A 1 -19.82 28.47 -47.52
N LYS A 2 -21.14 28.19 -47.44
CA LYS A 2 -21.90 26.92 -47.25
C LYS A 2 -21.28 25.81 -46.34
N ASN A 3 -21.82 25.43 -45.18
CA ASN A 3 -23.13 24.88 -44.74
C ASN A 3 -23.34 23.34 -44.89
N TYR A 4 -24.03 22.79 -43.87
CA TYR A 4 -24.87 21.57 -43.75
C TYR A 4 -24.18 20.26 -43.28
N TRP A 5 -24.49 19.78 -42.06
CA TRP A 5 -25.66 18.95 -41.60
C TRP A 5 -25.58 17.50 -42.07
N PHE A 6 -25.65 16.54 -41.13
CA PHE A 6 -26.81 15.67 -40.98
C PHE A 6 -26.77 14.91 -39.65
N ALA A 7 -27.94 14.85 -39.02
CA ALA A 7 -28.29 14.05 -37.85
C ALA A 7 -29.27 12.96 -38.28
N THR A 8 -29.13 11.74 -37.76
CA THR A 8 -30.16 10.68 -37.63
C THR A 8 -29.51 9.53 -36.82
N LEU A 9 -29.93 9.07 -35.64
CA LEU A 9 -31.21 8.69 -35.03
C LEU A 9 -31.79 7.35 -35.53
N LEU A 10 -32.33 6.58 -34.57
CA LEU A 10 -33.05 5.28 -34.59
C LEU A 10 -32.21 4.01 -34.26
N LEU A 11 -32.68 3.00 -33.50
CA LEU A 11 -33.75 2.75 -32.51
C LEU A 11 -33.70 1.21 -32.18
N LEU A 12 -34.48 0.78 -31.16
CA LEU A 12 -34.90 -0.59 -30.77
C LEU A 12 -34.04 -1.23 -29.65
N ALA A 13 -34.50 -1.45 -28.40
CA ALA A 13 -35.74 -2.03 -27.83
C ALA A 13 -35.87 -3.56 -27.96
N GLY A 14 -36.13 -4.24 -26.82
CA GLY A 14 -36.69 -5.61 -26.73
C GLY A 14 -35.90 -6.58 -25.82
N CYS A 15 -36.35 -6.77 -24.56
CA CYS A 15 -37.03 -7.96 -23.99
C CYS A 15 -36.07 -9.14 -23.66
N GLU A 16 -35.83 -9.55 -22.40
CA GLU A 16 -36.67 -10.18 -21.36
C GLU A 16 -36.99 -11.66 -21.62
N ASP A 17 -36.46 -12.56 -20.74
CA ASP A 17 -37.06 -13.80 -20.21
C ASP A 17 -35.98 -14.53 -19.35
N LYS A 18 -36.08 -14.61 -18.01
CA LYS A 18 -36.88 -15.57 -17.21
C LYS A 18 -36.79 -17.01 -17.70
N ASN A 19 -36.01 -17.86 -17.02
CA ASN A 19 -36.56 -18.89 -16.11
C ASN A 19 -35.56 -19.98 -15.70
N LEU A 20 -35.87 -20.49 -14.50
CA LEU A 20 -35.69 -21.84 -13.97
C LEU A 20 -34.30 -22.33 -13.54
N ALA A 21 -34.15 -22.32 -12.22
CA ALA A 21 -33.46 -23.32 -11.44
C ALA A 21 -33.77 -24.76 -11.88
N GLN A 22 -32.76 -25.62 -11.85
CA GLN A 22 -32.93 -27.02 -11.48
C GLN A 22 -31.78 -27.48 -10.57
N VAL A 23 -32.17 -28.40 -9.70
CA VAL A 23 -31.61 -28.75 -8.40
C VAL A 23 -31.45 -30.27 -8.41
N ILE A 24 -30.19 -30.73 -8.19
CA ILE A 24 -29.75 -32.04 -7.62
C ILE A 24 -29.94 -33.31 -8.51
N PRO A 25 -29.41 -34.51 -8.15
CA PRO A 25 -28.03 -35.01 -7.89
C PRO A 25 -27.58 -36.07 -8.94
N ASN A 26 -26.34 -36.57 -8.85
CA ASN A 26 -26.01 -38.01 -8.69
C ASN A 26 -24.56 -38.33 -9.12
N ASN A 27 -23.73 -38.68 -8.12
CA ASN A 27 -22.70 -39.73 -8.01
C ASN A 27 -21.75 -40.15 -9.17
N PRO A 28 -20.57 -40.71 -8.82
CA PRO A 28 -19.34 -40.67 -9.61
C PRO A 28 -19.13 -41.93 -10.48
N PRO A 29 -18.14 -41.93 -11.39
CA PRO A 29 -17.51 -43.16 -11.85
C PRO A 29 -16.23 -43.47 -11.07
N LEU A 30 -16.23 -44.71 -10.58
CA LEU A 30 -15.13 -45.51 -10.07
C LEU A 30 -14.04 -45.75 -11.15
N LEU A 31 -12.85 -46.07 -10.62
CA LEU A 31 -11.87 -47.02 -11.16
C LEU A 31 -10.87 -46.54 -12.23
N ASN A 32 -9.64 -46.31 -11.80
CA ASN A 32 -8.48 -47.03 -12.32
C ASN A 32 -7.38 -47.07 -11.24
N GLN A 33 -7.39 -48.14 -10.45
CA GLN A 33 -6.14 -48.79 -10.02
C GLN A 33 -5.54 -49.41 -11.30
N HIS A 34 -4.25 -49.37 -11.60
CA HIS A 34 -3.20 -50.15 -10.97
C HIS A 34 -1.83 -49.57 -11.37
N MET A 35 -0.98 -49.29 -10.38
CA MET A 35 0.41 -49.75 -10.38
C MET A 35 0.92 -49.66 -8.95
N GLN A 36 0.70 -50.75 -8.21
CA GLN A 36 1.54 -51.09 -7.07
C GLN A 36 2.52 -52.13 -7.56
N GLU A 37 3.80 -51.90 -7.29
CA GLU A 37 4.72 -52.96 -6.87
C GLU A 37 5.96 -52.29 -6.25
N ASN A 38 5.99 -52.17 -4.92
CA ASN A 38 7.00 -52.91 -4.17
C ASN A 38 6.58 -53.04 -2.69
N THR A 39 6.45 -54.29 -2.32
CA THR A 39 6.06 -54.88 -1.04
C THR A 39 7.10 -54.68 0.06
N SER A 40 6.60 -54.38 1.27
CA SER A 40 7.11 -55.01 2.48
C SER A 40 5.93 -55.40 3.37
N VAL A 41 5.50 -56.64 3.17
CA VAL A 41 4.84 -57.60 4.07
C VAL A 41 4.59 -57.12 5.52
N TYR A 42 3.32 -56.92 5.90
CA TYR A 42 2.69 -57.44 7.14
C TYR A 42 1.16 -57.54 6.94
N PRO A 43 0.48 -58.54 7.52
CA PRO A 43 -0.96 -58.72 7.34
C PRO A 43 -1.73 -57.66 8.14
N HIS A 44 -2.35 -56.70 7.47
CA HIS A 44 -3.25 -55.74 8.10
C HIS A 44 -4.59 -56.42 8.41
N ASN A 45 -4.92 -56.57 9.70
CA ASN A 45 -6.24 -56.99 10.14
C ASN A 45 -7.23 -55.81 9.99
N SER A 46 -8.53 -56.11 9.85
CA SER A 46 -9.60 -55.11 9.66
C SER A 46 -9.70 -54.06 10.79
N VAL A 47 -9.04 -54.33 11.93
CA VAL A 47 -8.93 -53.40 13.06
C VAL A 47 -7.96 -52.24 12.73
N GLN A 48 -6.90 -52.47 11.96
CA GLN A 48 -5.91 -51.43 11.64
C GLN A 48 -6.42 -50.35 10.69
N LEU A 49 -7.32 -50.66 9.75
CA LEU A 49 -7.90 -49.66 8.84
C LEU A 49 -8.78 -48.63 9.58
N ALA A 50 -9.48 -49.07 10.63
CA ALA A 50 -10.31 -48.22 11.49
C ALA A 50 -9.45 -47.37 12.45
N VAL A 51 -8.32 -47.90 12.92
CA VAL A 51 -7.35 -47.16 13.74
C VAL A 51 -6.68 -46.06 12.92
N ASP A 52 -6.33 -46.32 11.66
CA ASP A 52 -5.73 -45.30 10.77
C ASP A 52 -6.70 -44.17 10.42
N GLN A 53 -8.00 -44.48 10.25
CA GLN A 53 -9.04 -43.46 10.05
C GLN A 53 -9.31 -42.66 11.34
N GLY A 54 -9.29 -43.32 12.50
CA GLY A 54 -9.42 -42.67 13.80
C GLY A 54 -8.27 -41.73 14.13
N ILE A 55 -7.02 -42.14 13.85
CA ILE A 55 -5.83 -41.32 14.13
C ILE A 55 -5.81 -40.08 13.23
N LYS A 56 -6.16 -40.18 11.95
CA LYS A 56 -6.23 -39.03 11.02
C LYS A 56 -7.25 -37.98 11.45
N ALA A 57 -8.39 -38.39 12.00
CA ALA A 57 -9.41 -37.46 12.50
C ALA A 57 -8.95 -36.71 13.76
N ILE A 58 -8.05 -37.29 14.54
CA ILE A 58 -7.53 -36.70 15.79
C ILE A 58 -6.31 -35.79 15.51
N THR A 59 -5.47 -36.11 14.52
CA THR A 59 -4.25 -35.35 14.22
C THR A 59 -4.46 -34.19 13.25
N ALA A 60 -5.46 -34.24 12.35
CA ALA A 60 -5.75 -33.16 11.41
C ALA A 60 -5.93 -31.77 12.06
N PRO A 61 -6.71 -31.58 13.14
CA PRO A 61 -6.86 -30.26 13.76
C PRO A 61 -5.55 -29.74 14.37
N ILE A 62 -4.75 -30.63 14.98
CA ILE A 62 -3.44 -30.29 15.55
C ILE A 62 -2.48 -29.78 14.47
N GLN A 63 -2.54 -30.38 13.28
CA GLN A 63 -1.70 -29.99 12.14
C GLN A 63 -2.13 -28.63 11.56
N GLN A 64 -3.43 -28.35 11.49
CA GLN A 64 -3.96 -27.06 11.04
C GLN A 64 -3.53 -25.91 11.95
N ASP A 65 -3.64 -26.11 13.28
CA ASP A 65 -3.25 -25.12 14.28
C ASP A 65 -1.74 -24.86 14.27
N LEU A 66 -0.93 -25.91 14.08
CA LEU A 66 0.52 -25.77 13.97
C LEU A 66 0.92 -24.93 12.75
N LEU A 67 0.32 -25.20 11.57
CA LEU A 67 0.58 -24.43 10.36
C LEU A 67 0.15 -22.97 10.49
N ALA A 68 -0.98 -22.72 11.17
CA ALA A 68 -1.45 -21.38 11.49
C ALA A 68 -0.49 -20.62 12.42
N ILE A 69 0.17 -21.30 13.36
CA ILE A 69 1.21 -20.72 14.23
C ILE A 69 2.51 -20.47 13.45
N MET A 70 2.83 -21.31 12.46
CA MET A 70 4.00 -21.12 11.60
C MET A 70 3.80 -20.02 10.55
N GLY A 71 2.56 -19.64 10.26
CA GLY A 71 2.22 -18.55 9.34
C GLY A 71 2.66 -18.84 7.91
N THR A 72 2.67 -20.10 7.48
CA THR A 72 3.23 -20.54 6.19
C THR A 72 2.46 -20.03 4.97
N ASP A 73 1.20 -19.65 5.16
CA ASP A 73 0.35 -19.16 4.08
C ASP A 73 0.64 -17.69 3.78
N LEU A 74 0.50 -17.31 2.51
CA LEU A 74 0.58 -15.92 2.09
C LEU A 74 -0.67 -15.16 2.58
N GLN A 75 -0.46 -14.20 3.48
CA GLN A 75 -1.52 -13.37 4.03
C GLN A 75 -1.46 -11.99 3.39
N SER A 76 -2.63 -11.43 3.04
CA SER A 76 -2.76 -10.06 2.54
C SER A 76 -3.47 -9.19 3.57
N VAL A 77 -2.91 -8.01 3.82
CA VAL A 77 -3.44 -7.01 4.74
C VAL A 77 -3.77 -5.76 3.94
N ASP A 78 -4.97 -5.25 4.15
CA ASP A 78 -5.46 -3.96 3.63
C ASP A 78 -6.04 -3.20 4.81
N THR A 79 -5.42 -2.07 5.16
CA THR A 79 -5.79 -1.30 6.34
C THR A 79 -5.64 0.19 6.09
N ASN A 80 -6.38 1.00 6.85
CA ASN A 80 -6.24 2.45 6.84
C ASN A 80 -5.51 2.89 8.11
N PHE A 81 -4.42 3.61 7.96
CA PHE A 81 -3.62 4.13 9.06
C PHE A 81 -3.33 5.61 8.81
N ASN A 82 -3.69 6.48 9.76
CA ASN A 82 -3.55 7.94 9.65
C ASN A 82 -4.16 8.52 8.36
N GLY A 83 -5.30 7.99 7.92
CA GLY A 83 -5.98 8.42 6.68
C GLY A 83 -5.35 7.90 5.38
N GLN A 84 -4.27 7.11 5.47
CA GLN A 84 -3.62 6.50 4.32
C GLN A 84 -3.97 5.01 4.22
N ARG A 85 -4.41 4.57 3.03
CA ARG A 85 -4.60 3.15 2.75
C ARG A 85 -3.23 2.48 2.58
N ILE A 86 -3.02 1.39 3.31
CA ILE A 86 -1.78 0.62 3.32
C ILE A 86 -2.14 -0.83 3.01
N THR A 87 -1.53 -1.36 1.96
CA THR A 87 -1.64 -2.77 1.59
C THR A 87 -0.29 -3.44 1.70
N PHE A 88 -0.22 -4.65 2.24
CA PHE A 88 0.99 -5.46 2.22
C PHE A 88 0.66 -6.93 2.35
N GLN A 89 1.62 -7.77 1.99
CA GLN A 89 1.57 -9.20 2.15
C GLN A 89 2.66 -9.66 3.11
N TYR A 90 2.41 -10.75 3.81
CA TYR A 90 3.41 -11.42 4.63
C TYR A 90 3.27 -12.94 4.53
N GLN A 91 4.38 -13.63 4.72
CA GLN A 91 4.44 -15.09 4.78
C GLN A 91 5.51 -15.49 5.78
N ALA A 92 5.29 -16.57 6.53
CA ALA A 92 6.14 -17.05 7.60
C ALA A 92 6.56 -15.92 8.57
N TRP A 93 5.59 -15.07 8.92
CA TRP A 93 5.80 -13.90 9.80
C TRP A 93 6.84 -12.90 9.30
N LYS A 94 6.98 -12.80 7.97
CA LYS A 94 7.86 -11.84 7.31
C LYS A 94 7.08 -11.04 6.29
N ILE A 95 7.08 -9.71 6.46
CA ILE A 95 6.47 -8.78 5.49
C ILE A 95 7.27 -8.81 4.19
N GLN A 96 6.56 -8.99 3.08
CA GLN A 96 7.12 -8.96 1.74
C GLN A 96 7.29 -7.51 1.32
N LYS A 97 8.51 -6.97 1.44
CA LYS A 97 8.79 -5.54 1.17
C LYS A 97 8.23 -5.04 -0.19
N PRO A 98 8.32 -5.79 -1.31
CA PRO A 98 7.78 -5.35 -2.59
C PRO A 98 6.25 -5.25 -2.64
N SER A 99 5.54 -5.94 -1.74
CA SER A 99 4.07 -5.89 -1.68
C SER A 99 3.55 -4.66 -0.95
N VAL A 100 4.39 -3.97 -0.17
CA VAL A 100 3.98 -2.81 0.63
C VAL A 100 3.63 -1.67 -0.32
N CYS A 101 2.40 -1.17 -0.21
CA CYS A 101 1.90 -0.05 -1.01
C CYS A 101 1.98 -0.27 -2.54
N SER A 102 1.91 -1.53 -3.00
CA SER A 102 1.99 -1.88 -4.42
C SER A 102 0.93 -1.16 -5.27
N HIS A 103 -0.25 -0.90 -4.70
CA HIS A 103 -1.33 -0.15 -5.35
C HIS A 103 -0.96 1.31 -5.69
N ALA A 104 -0.05 1.93 -4.94
CA ALA A 104 0.35 3.33 -5.11
C ALA A 104 1.64 3.49 -5.94
N GLN A 105 2.28 2.39 -6.37
CA GLN A 105 3.61 2.37 -6.96
C GLN A 105 3.74 3.21 -8.26
N GLN A 106 2.62 3.43 -8.96
CA GLN A 106 2.59 4.23 -10.20
C GLN A 106 2.75 5.74 -9.96
N ASN A 107 2.45 6.23 -8.75
CA ASN A 107 2.56 7.64 -8.40
C ASN A 107 3.61 7.80 -7.30
N ALA A 108 4.77 8.37 -7.64
CA ALA A 108 5.90 8.50 -6.72
C ALA A 108 5.55 9.25 -5.42
N MET A 109 4.68 10.26 -5.48
CA MET A 109 4.24 11.02 -4.30
C MET A 109 3.37 10.16 -3.40
N GLN A 110 2.33 9.53 -3.96
CA GLN A 110 1.44 8.65 -3.20
C GLN A 110 2.18 7.41 -2.67
N PHE A 111 3.12 6.85 -3.43
CA PHE A 111 3.96 5.74 -2.98
C PHE A 111 4.87 6.16 -1.82
N SER A 112 5.45 7.37 -1.89
CA SER A 112 6.26 7.93 -0.82
C SER A 112 5.43 8.12 0.46
N GLU A 113 4.27 8.75 0.36
CA GLU A 113 3.34 8.93 1.49
C GLU A 113 2.89 7.59 2.08
N CYS A 114 2.50 6.64 1.23
CA CYS A 114 2.06 5.31 1.67
C CYS A 114 3.18 4.54 2.36
N THR A 115 4.40 4.52 1.80
CA THR A 115 5.51 3.78 2.41
C THR A 115 5.98 4.43 3.71
N GLN A 116 5.91 5.75 3.84
CA GLN A 116 6.15 6.43 5.11
C GLN A 116 5.10 6.04 6.17
N ALA A 117 3.81 6.08 5.81
CA ALA A 117 2.73 5.64 6.68
C ALA A 117 2.85 4.15 7.08
N ALA A 118 3.27 3.29 6.14
CA ALA A 118 3.54 1.88 6.41
C ALA A 118 4.64 1.67 7.45
N LYS A 119 5.73 2.45 7.38
CA LYS A 119 6.78 2.37 8.40
C LYS A 119 6.28 2.78 9.78
N GLN A 120 5.47 3.84 9.85
CA GLN A 120 4.86 4.30 11.11
C GLN A 120 3.89 3.24 11.66
N LEU A 121 3.09 2.60 10.80
CA LEU A 121 2.22 1.49 11.18
C LEU A 121 3.04 0.36 11.81
N PHE A 122 4.14 -0.08 11.18
CA PHE A 122 4.97 -1.16 11.72
C PHE A 122 5.58 -0.81 13.07
N GLN A 123 6.03 0.44 13.25
CA GLN A 123 6.53 0.96 14.53
C GLN A 123 5.43 0.96 15.61
N SER A 124 4.24 1.45 15.26
CA SER A 124 3.09 1.49 16.16
C SER A 124 2.68 0.09 16.62
N MET A 125 2.51 -0.84 15.68
CA MET A 125 2.14 -2.23 15.96
C MET A 125 3.20 -2.95 16.81
N CYS A 126 4.48 -2.71 16.54
CA CYS A 126 5.57 -3.23 17.37
C CYS A 126 5.45 -2.75 18.82
N GLY A 127 5.20 -1.45 19.03
CA GLY A 127 5.06 -0.86 20.37
C GLY A 127 3.83 -1.38 21.12
N GLN A 128 2.67 -1.47 20.44
CA GLN A 128 1.43 -1.97 21.04
C GLN A 128 1.57 -3.44 21.48
N LEU A 129 2.05 -4.31 20.58
CA LEU A 129 2.22 -5.73 20.87
C LEU A 129 3.31 -6.00 21.94
N GLN A 130 4.27 -5.09 22.12
CA GLN A 130 5.26 -5.17 23.20
C GLN A 130 4.68 -4.92 24.60
N GLN A 131 3.59 -4.14 24.72
CA GLN A 131 3.00 -3.79 26.01
C GLN A 131 2.10 -4.91 26.56
N GLU A 132 1.58 -5.78 25.70
CA GLU A 132 0.60 -6.82 26.02
C GLU A 132 1.24 -8.11 26.60
N LYS A 133 2.14 -7.97 27.59
CA LYS A 133 3.05 -9.05 28.04
C LYS A 133 2.41 -10.16 28.87
N GLN A 134 1.20 -9.99 29.41
CA GLN A 134 0.77 -10.84 30.53
C GLN A 134 0.23 -12.21 30.13
N HIS A 135 -0.27 -12.40 28.89
CA HIS A 135 -0.70 -13.72 28.38
C HIS A 135 -0.56 -13.79 26.85
N ILE A 136 0.69 -13.74 26.35
CA ILE A 136 0.95 -13.71 24.91
C ILE A 136 0.70 -15.09 24.30
N HIS A 137 -0.41 -15.23 23.56
CA HIS A 137 -0.63 -16.35 22.66
C HIS A 137 0.54 -16.45 21.64
N PRO A 138 1.07 -17.64 21.31
CA PRO A 138 2.26 -17.78 20.46
C PRO A 138 2.19 -17.03 19.12
N ARG A 139 0.99 -16.92 18.54
CA ARG A 139 0.72 -16.13 17.34
C ARG A 139 1.02 -14.64 17.53
N ASN A 140 0.64 -14.06 18.67
CA ASN A 140 0.87 -12.65 18.96
C ASN A 140 2.36 -12.36 19.13
N GLN A 141 3.13 -13.31 19.68
CA GLN A 141 4.59 -13.23 19.75
C GLN A 141 5.22 -13.19 18.34
N GLN A 142 4.68 -13.98 17.41
CA GLN A 142 5.16 -13.97 16.02
C GLN A 142 4.79 -12.66 15.30
N LEU A 143 3.56 -12.19 15.45
CA LEU A 143 3.12 -10.89 14.92
C LEU A 143 3.99 -9.75 15.46
N GLN A 144 4.28 -9.76 16.75
CA GLN A 144 5.16 -8.79 17.39
C GLN A 144 6.54 -8.81 16.74
N ARG A 145 7.16 -9.98 16.61
CA ARG A 145 8.47 -10.13 15.93
C ARG A 145 8.42 -9.61 14.49
N MET A 146 7.37 -9.97 13.74
CA MET A 146 7.19 -9.53 12.35
C MET A 146 7.15 -8.00 12.25
N TYR A 147 6.27 -7.34 13.01
CA TYR A 147 6.12 -5.88 12.95
C TYR A 147 7.36 -5.16 13.48
N CYS A 148 7.98 -5.66 14.55
CA CYS A 148 9.21 -5.08 15.07
C CYS A 148 10.39 -5.20 14.09
N GLN A 149 10.55 -6.36 13.44
CA GLN A 149 11.57 -6.52 12.40
C GLN A 149 11.31 -5.58 11.23
N ALA A 150 10.05 -5.49 10.77
CA ALA A 150 9.68 -4.59 9.69
C ALA A 150 9.88 -3.11 10.04
N ALA A 151 9.60 -2.71 11.28
CA ALA A 151 9.84 -1.36 11.76
C ALA A 151 11.31 -0.93 11.60
N VAL A 152 12.25 -1.85 11.77
CA VAL A 152 13.70 -1.61 11.61
C VAL A 152 14.14 -1.73 10.15
N ASP A 153 13.78 -2.82 9.50
CA ASP A 153 14.31 -3.23 8.19
C ASP A 153 13.64 -2.57 6.99
N PHE A 154 12.41 -2.11 7.15
CA PHE A 154 11.67 -1.47 6.08
C PHE A 154 12.20 -0.04 5.88
N LYS A 155 12.60 0.28 4.65
CA LYS A 155 13.07 1.61 4.25
C LYS A 155 11.97 2.22 3.38
N PRO A 156 11.31 3.30 3.84
CA PRO A 156 10.26 3.93 3.07
C PRO A 156 10.89 4.67 1.88
N THR A 157 10.14 4.76 0.80
CA THR A 157 10.54 5.60 -0.33
C THR A 157 10.23 7.05 0.04
N ILE A 158 11.19 7.94 -0.15
CA ILE A 158 11.00 9.37 0.09
C ILE A 158 11.11 10.07 -1.26
N ALA A 159 9.97 10.53 -1.78
CA ALA A 159 9.96 11.46 -2.89
C ALA A 159 10.39 12.84 -2.36
N GLN A 160 11.59 13.30 -2.71
CA GLN A 160 12.02 14.66 -2.39
C GLN A 160 11.25 15.63 -3.27
N ILE A 161 10.46 16.51 -2.64
CA ILE A 161 10.07 17.77 -3.26
C ILE A 161 11.24 18.72 -3.03
N SER A 162 12.30 18.61 -3.82
CA SER A 162 13.25 19.72 -3.92
C SER A 162 12.50 20.88 -4.58
N ARG A 163 11.93 21.76 -3.77
CA ARG A 163 11.66 23.13 -4.20
C ARG A 163 13.05 23.68 -4.49
N SER A 164 13.46 23.63 -5.75
CA SER A 164 14.78 24.05 -6.18
C SER A 164 15.04 25.41 -5.55
N GLU A 165 16.00 25.48 -4.61
CA GLU A 165 16.54 26.78 -4.26
C GLU A 165 17.09 27.31 -5.56
N PRO A 166 16.64 28.51 -5.94
CA PRO A 166 16.86 28.89 -7.29
C PRO A 166 18.31 29.29 -7.52
N GLN A 167 18.93 28.54 -8.41
CA GLN A 167 20.22 28.89 -8.97
C GLN A 167 20.08 30.19 -9.76
N GLY A 168 20.73 31.26 -9.30
CA GLY A 168 21.03 32.51 -10.02
C GLY A 168 19.82 33.36 -10.44
N ASP A 169 18.95 32.80 -11.29
CA ASP A 169 17.90 33.50 -12.02
C ASP A 169 16.70 33.86 -11.15
N ASP A 170 16.28 33.01 -10.20
CA ASP A 170 15.16 33.39 -9.31
C ASP A 170 15.62 34.32 -8.18
N LYS A 171 16.91 34.34 -7.80
CA LYS A 171 17.38 35.35 -6.84
C LYS A 171 17.22 36.74 -7.48
N LEU A 172 17.56 36.84 -8.76
CA LEU A 172 17.33 38.04 -9.56
C LEU A 172 15.84 38.32 -9.76
N GLN A 173 15.03 37.29 -10.06
CA GLN A 173 13.58 37.41 -10.24
C GLN A 173 12.84 37.78 -8.95
N SER A 174 13.27 37.24 -7.81
CA SER A 174 12.78 37.56 -6.47
C SER A 174 13.10 39.01 -6.12
N LEU A 175 14.34 39.46 -6.36
CA LEU A 175 14.72 40.85 -6.19
C LEU A 175 13.88 41.79 -7.08
N ARG A 176 13.64 41.40 -8.35
CA ARG A 176 12.77 42.16 -9.27
C ARG A 176 11.34 42.27 -8.73
N LYS A 177 10.76 41.15 -8.31
CA LYS A 177 9.39 41.09 -7.78
C LYS A 177 9.26 41.94 -6.52
N ASN A 178 10.16 41.76 -5.55
CA ASN A 178 10.13 42.49 -4.29
C ASN A 178 10.33 43.99 -4.51
N CYS A 179 11.19 44.40 -5.44
CA CYS A 179 11.33 45.80 -5.82
C CYS A 179 10.01 46.36 -6.38
N ASN A 180 9.35 45.66 -7.30
CA ASN A 180 8.06 46.07 -7.85
C ASN A 180 6.98 46.19 -6.76
N ASP A 181 6.86 45.20 -5.89
CA ASP A 181 5.88 45.18 -4.80
C ASP A 181 6.08 46.37 -3.85
N LEU A 182 7.33 46.70 -3.51
CA LEU A 182 7.66 47.83 -2.64
C LEU A 182 7.50 49.19 -3.34
N ILE A 183 7.62 49.27 -4.66
CA ILE A 183 7.25 50.48 -5.42
C ILE A 183 5.76 50.77 -5.21
N PHE A 184 4.90 49.75 -5.35
CA PHE A 184 3.47 49.91 -5.11
C PHE A 184 3.19 50.25 -3.64
N LYS A 185 3.84 49.57 -2.70
CA LYS A 185 3.65 49.80 -1.27
C LYS A 185 4.01 51.22 -0.87
N ALA A 186 5.21 51.69 -1.22
CA ALA A 186 5.68 53.04 -0.90
C ALA A 186 4.78 54.13 -1.52
N LYS A 187 4.21 53.86 -2.70
CA LYS A 187 3.28 54.77 -3.37
C LYS A 187 1.91 54.84 -2.69
N ILE A 188 1.50 53.79 -1.98
CA ILE A 188 0.21 53.72 -1.30
C ILE A 188 0.31 54.22 0.15
N SER A 189 1.40 53.91 0.86
CA SER A 189 1.53 54.23 2.28
C SER A 189 2.07 55.62 2.57
N GLU A 190 2.80 56.25 1.64
CA GLU A 190 3.48 57.54 1.82
C GLU A 190 4.38 57.57 3.08
N ASP A 191 4.85 56.42 3.57
CA ASP A 191 5.74 56.28 4.73
C ASP A 191 7.21 56.23 4.30
N ALA A 192 8.04 57.11 4.87
CA ALA A 192 9.48 57.15 4.66
C ALA A 192 10.19 55.81 4.92
N LYS A 193 9.65 54.96 5.80
CA LYS A 193 10.19 53.61 6.06
C LYS A 193 9.95 52.66 4.88
N ASP A 194 8.79 52.76 4.24
CA ASP A 194 8.46 51.96 3.06
C ASP A 194 9.24 52.44 1.82
N GLU A 195 9.49 53.75 1.70
CA GLU A 195 10.39 54.31 0.69
C GLU A 195 11.82 53.82 0.87
N GLN A 196 12.34 53.81 2.10
CA GLN A 196 13.69 53.30 2.40
C GLN A 196 13.79 51.80 2.11
N ALA A 197 12.77 51.01 2.45
CA ALA A 197 12.72 49.58 2.17
C ALA A 197 12.70 49.32 0.65
N ARG A 198 11.89 50.07 -0.11
CA ARG A 198 11.88 50.04 -1.58
C ARG A 198 13.27 50.31 -2.14
N ASP A 199 13.92 51.39 -1.71
CA ASP A 199 15.20 51.82 -2.27
C ASP A 199 16.31 50.78 -2.02
N GLN A 200 16.36 50.19 -0.83
CA GLN A 200 17.32 49.13 -0.51
C GLN A 200 17.16 47.91 -1.42
N VAL A 201 15.92 47.42 -1.59
CA VAL A 201 15.65 46.23 -2.40
C VAL A 201 15.84 46.49 -3.88
N CYS A 202 15.39 47.65 -4.37
CA CYS A 202 15.56 48.03 -5.78
C CYS A 202 17.03 48.28 -6.14
N GLN A 203 17.85 48.82 -5.23
CA GLN A 203 19.30 48.91 -5.44
C GLN A 203 19.97 47.54 -5.49
N ALA A 204 19.56 46.61 -4.61
CA ALA A 204 20.07 45.24 -4.65
C ALA A 204 19.70 44.53 -5.97
N TYR A 205 18.48 44.74 -6.48
CA TYR A 205 18.07 44.27 -7.80
C TYR A 205 18.94 44.86 -8.93
N LYS A 206 19.11 46.19 -8.96
CA LYS A 206 19.92 46.86 -10.00
C LYS A 206 21.36 46.35 -10.03
N LYS A 207 21.99 46.19 -8.86
CA LYS A 207 23.34 45.60 -8.73
C LYS A 207 23.39 44.17 -9.25
N ALA A 208 22.40 43.34 -8.90
CA ALA A 208 22.31 41.96 -9.38
C ALA A 208 22.01 41.86 -10.88
N ALA A 209 21.30 42.84 -11.44
CA ALA A 209 20.92 42.93 -12.86
C ALA A 209 21.96 43.64 -13.74
N ASN A 210 23.03 44.19 -13.18
CA ASN A 210 23.99 45.08 -13.85
C ASN A 210 23.31 46.28 -14.54
N LEU A 211 22.29 46.86 -13.91
CA LEU A 211 21.61 48.07 -14.36
C LEU A 211 22.20 49.28 -13.62
N ASN A 212 22.74 50.25 -14.36
CA ASN A 212 23.23 51.52 -13.83
C ASN A 212 22.09 52.42 -13.34
#